data_AF-A0A6N4A8Y4-F1
#
_entry.id   AF-A0A6N4A8Y4-F1
#
_cell.length_a   1.000
_cell.length_b   1.000
_cell.length_c   1.000
_cell.angle_alpha   90.00
_cell.angle_beta   90.00
_cell.angle_gamma   90.00
#
_symmetry.space_group_name_H-M   'P 1'
#
loop_
_entity.id
_entity.type
_entity.pdbx_description
1 polymer ?
#
loop_
_entity_poly.entity_id
_entity_poly.type
_entity_poly.pdbx_seq_one_letter_code
_entity_poly.pdbx_strand_id
1 'polypeptide(L)'
;MLQNIGNTNSYLRDDLIYNLFARGFDEDTFTFVQKQLITNELIESGNLFKAIKLGQNDSVFLRSFTALTLAEIISADGKKISYLIKIGTSCFPCRLFIYLPRKILEDLFQEKVGNILLLTGAIFWQLQ
;
A
#
# COMPACT_ATOMS: atom_id res chain seq x y z
N MET A 1 13.54 8.57 -5.01
CA MET A 1 12.86 7.27 -4.76
C MET A 1 11.50 7.22 -5.43
N LEU A 2 10.57 8.12 -5.10
CA LEU A 2 9.20 8.13 -5.64
C LEU A 2 9.10 8.11 -7.18
N GLN A 3 9.97 8.82 -7.88
CA GLN A 3 10.02 8.84 -9.35
C GLN A 3 10.35 7.47 -9.99
N ASN A 4 10.94 6.53 -9.22
CA ASN A 4 11.33 5.21 -9.68
C ASN A 4 10.37 4.09 -9.24
N ILE A 5 9.24 4.42 -8.63
CA ILE A 5 8.28 3.42 -8.14
C ILE A 5 7.73 2.52 -9.26
N GLY A 6 7.61 3.06 -10.48
CA GLY A 6 7.19 2.33 -11.67
C GLY A 6 8.30 2.03 -12.66
N ASN A 7 9.56 1.97 -12.22
CA ASN A 7 10.69 1.74 -13.11
C ASN A 7 10.58 0.37 -13.81
N THR A 8 10.93 0.29 -15.09
CA THR A 8 10.89 -0.97 -15.86
C THR A 8 12.03 -1.92 -15.49
N ASN A 9 13.12 -1.39 -14.93
CA ASN A 9 14.19 -2.20 -14.36
C ASN A 9 13.75 -2.77 -13.01
N SER A 10 13.61 -4.10 -12.94
CA SER A 10 13.15 -4.82 -11.76
C SER A 10 14.09 -4.69 -10.56
N TYR A 11 15.41 -4.65 -10.77
CA TYR A 11 16.35 -4.47 -9.67
C TYR A 11 16.15 -3.11 -8.99
N LEU A 12 15.91 -2.06 -9.79
CA LEU A 12 15.58 -0.75 -9.22
C LEU A 12 14.22 -0.79 -8.53
N ARG A 13 13.19 -1.30 -9.19
CA ARG A 13 11.81 -1.22 -8.70
C ARG A 13 11.55 -2.11 -7.49
N ASP A 14 11.89 -3.39 -7.58
CA ASP A 14 11.54 -4.42 -6.61
C ASP A 14 12.58 -4.43 -5.48
N ASP A 15 13.85 -4.67 -5.83
CA ASP A 15 14.90 -4.95 -4.85
C ASP A 15 15.32 -3.70 -4.07
N LEU A 16 15.26 -2.53 -4.70
CA LEU A 16 15.63 -1.26 -4.07
C LEU A 16 14.40 -0.45 -3.65
N ILE A 17 13.61 0.04 -4.60
CA ILE A 17 12.60 1.06 -4.31
C ILE A 17 11.49 0.51 -3.41
N TYR A 18 10.88 -0.62 -3.77
CA TYR A 18 9.81 -1.21 -2.97
C TYR A 18 10.30 -1.65 -1.59
N ASN A 19 11.43 -2.36 -1.52
CA ASN A 19 12.01 -2.77 -0.24
C ASN A 19 12.36 -1.59 0.68
N LEU A 20 12.91 -0.50 0.14
CA LEU A 20 13.18 0.71 0.94
C LEU A 20 11.90 1.33 1.49
N PHE A 21 10.80 1.36 0.72
CA PHE A 21 9.51 1.80 1.24
C PHE A 21 8.98 0.86 2.32
N ALA A 22 8.95 -0.45 2.06
CA ALA A 22 8.44 -1.43 3.01
C ALA A 22 9.15 -1.35 4.35
N ARG A 23 10.49 -1.35 4.34
CA ARG A 23 11.31 -1.19 5.55
C ARG A 23 11.11 0.17 6.19
N GLY A 24 11.07 1.24 5.40
CA GLY A 24 10.88 2.59 5.90
C GLY A 24 9.56 2.81 6.66
N PHE A 25 8.49 2.14 6.22
CA PHE A 25 7.18 2.20 6.88
C PHE A 25 7.06 1.23 8.07
N ASP A 26 7.50 -0.02 7.93
CA ASP A 26 7.32 -1.08 8.94
C ASP A 26 8.37 -0.99 10.08
N GLU A 27 9.65 -0.77 9.75
CA GLU A 27 10.79 -0.68 10.69
C GLU A 27 10.95 0.72 11.33
N ASP A 28 9.99 1.65 11.13
CA ASP A 28 10.06 3.06 11.59
C ASP A 28 11.33 3.82 11.19
N THR A 29 11.98 3.43 10.09
CA THR A 29 13.15 4.17 9.59
C THR A 29 12.74 5.55 9.06
N PHE A 30 11.50 5.71 8.57
CA PHE A 30 10.96 7.03 8.23
C PHE A 30 10.37 7.74 9.44
N THR A 31 10.69 9.02 9.56
CA THR A 31 10.05 9.91 10.53
C THR A 31 8.58 10.13 10.19
N PHE A 32 7.79 10.57 11.17
CA PHE A 32 6.38 10.90 10.99
C PHE A 32 6.14 11.84 9.80
N VAL A 33 6.92 12.92 9.69
CA VAL A 33 6.80 13.91 8.61
C VAL A 33 7.12 13.27 7.25
N GLN A 34 8.15 12.42 7.17
CA GLN A 34 8.48 11.71 5.94
C GLN A 34 7.37 10.76 5.50
N LYS A 35 6.80 9.99 6.45
CA LYS A 35 5.67 9.09 6.16
C LYS A 35 4.47 9.86 5.59
N GLN A 36 4.15 11.02 6.17
CA GLN A 36 3.08 11.89 5.65
C GLN A 36 3.38 12.44 4.26
N LEU A 37 4.57 13.00 4.03
CA LEU A 37 4.95 13.57 2.73
C LEU A 37 4.92 12.52 1.62
N ILE A 38 5.47 11.34 1.87
CA ILE A 38 5.48 10.22 0.92
C ILE A 38 4.05 9.79 0.60
N THR A 39 3.20 9.65 1.63
CA THR A 39 1.81 9.22 1.45
C THR A 39 1.03 10.24 0.63
N ASN A 40 1.18 11.54 0.92
CA ASN A 40 0.51 12.61 0.20
C ASN A 40 0.92 12.63 -1.26
N GLU A 41 2.22 12.56 -1.55
CA GLU A 41 2.72 12.55 -2.93
C GLU A 41 2.17 11.35 -3.71
N LEU A 42 2.13 10.14 -3.12
CA LEU A 42 1.58 8.96 -3.77
C LEU A 42 0.10 9.12 -4.11
N ILE A 43 -0.68 9.75 -3.23
CA ILE A 43 -2.11 9.99 -3.44
C ILE A 43 -2.34 11.09 -4.48
N GLU A 44 -1.61 12.21 -4.39
CA GLU A 44 -1.78 13.38 -5.25
C GLU A 44 -1.23 13.16 -6.66
N SER A 45 -0.22 12.30 -6.82
CA SER A 45 0.39 12.01 -8.12
C SER A 45 -0.58 11.43 -9.17
N GLY A 46 -1.72 10.86 -8.75
CA GLY A 46 -2.66 10.19 -9.66
C GLY A 46 -2.08 8.95 -10.35
N ASN A 47 -0.94 8.43 -9.88
CA ASN A 47 -0.21 7.34 -10.50
C ASN A 47 -1.04 6.05 -10.62
N LEU A 48 -1.95 5.81 -9.68
CA LEU A 48 -2.79 4.61 -9.62
C LEU A 48 -3.72 4.44 -10.84
N PHE A 49 -4.11 5.55 -11.49
CA PHE A 49 -4.97 5.53 -12.67
C PHE A 49 -4.25 5.97 -13.94
N LYS A 50 -2.94 6.19 -13.87
CA LYS A 50 -2.17 6.69 -15.01
C LYS A 50 -2.23 5.73 -16.18
N ALA A 51 -2.60 6.26 -17.35
CA ALA A 51 -2.72 5.51 -18.60
C ALA A 51 -3.60 4.25 -18.52
N ILE A 52 -4.59 4.20 -17.60
CA ILE A 52 -5.44 3.01 -17.41
C ILE A 52 -6.30 2.65 -18.64
N LYS A 53 -6.59 3.64 -19.49
CA LYS A 53 -7.32 3.47 -20.76
C LYS A 53 -6.42 3.09 -21.93
N LEU A 54 -5.11 3.22 -21.78
CA LEU A 54 -4.16 2.72 -22.76
C LEU A 54 -4.02 1.21 -22.54
N GLY A 55 -3.81 0.46 -23.62
CA GLY A 55 -3.63 -1.00 -23.56
C GLY A 55 -2.36 -1.42 -22.80
N GLN A 56 -1.72 -2.50 -23.24
CA GLN A 56 -0.50 -2.96 -22.59
C GLN A 56 0.59 -1.88 -22.67
N ASN A 57 0.99 -1.35 -21.52
CA ASN A 57 2.05 -0.37 -21.39
C ASN A 57 2.78 -0.49 -20.05
N ASP A 58 3.99 0.07 -19.99
CA ASP A 58 4.83 0.02 -18.80
C ASP A 58 4.26 0.80 -17.61
N SER A 59 3.23 1.64 -17.82
CA SER A 59 2.54 2.29 -16.71
C SER A 59 1.81 1.29 -15.80
N VAL A 60 1.66 0.03 -16.22
CA VAL A 60 1.21 -1.05 -15.33
C VAL A 60 2.10 -1.17 -14.09
N PHE A 61 3.42 -1.05 -14.24
CA PHE A 61 4.34 -1.10 -13.10
C PHE A 61 4.12 0.07 -12.15
N LEU A 62 3.99 1.28 -12.71
CA LEU A 62 3.70 2.47 -11.93
C LEU A 62 2.39 2.34 -11.14
N ARG A 63 1.32 1.83 -11.76
CA ARG A 63 0.04 1.59 -11.07
C ARG A 63 0.18 0.53 -9.97
N SER A 64 0.71 -0.64 -10.31
CA SER A 64 0.79 -1.78 -9.39
C SER A 64 1.69 -1.50 -8.19
N PHE A 65 2.85 -0.88 -8.39
CA PHE A 65 3.77 -0.58 -7.29
C PHE A 65 3.32 0.61 -6.45
N THR A 66 2.61 1.57 -7.03
CA THR A 66 1.92 2.62 -6.26
C THR A 66 0.85 1.98 -5.36
N ALA A 67 0.02 1.08 -5.91
CA ALA A 67 -1.00 0.36 -5.14
C ALA A 67 -0.39 -0.47 -4.01
N LEU A 68 0.68 -1.22 -4.33
CA LEU A 68 1.38 -2.07 -3.36
C LEU A 68 2.02 -1.25 -2.23
N THR A 69 2.63 -0.10 -2.56
CA THR A 69 3.22 0.80 -1.56
C THR A 69 2.16 1.44 -0.68
N LEU A 70 1.02 1.86 -1.25
CA LEU A 70 -0.11 2.38 -0.47
C LEU A 70 -0.71 1.31 0.47
N ALA A 71 -0.81 0.06 0.01
CA ALA A 71 -1.25 -1.05 0.86
C ALA A 71 -0.30 -1.27 2.04
N GLU A 72 1.01 -1.21 1.81
CA GLU A 72 2.03 -1.30 2.87
C GLU A 72 1.91 -0.15 3.88
N ILE A 73 1.70 1.09 3.41
CA ILE A 73 1.47 2.27 4.27
C ILE A 73 0.25 2.04 5.18
N ILE A 74 -0.86 1.54 4.64
CA ILE A 74 -2.08 1.28 5.40
C ILE A 74 -1.85 0.16 6.43
N SER A 75 -1.17 -0.90 6.01
CA SER A 75 -0.80 -2.01 6.89
C SER A 75 0.07 -1.54 8.05
N ALA A 76 1.08 -0.72 7.79
CA ALA A 76 1.98 -0.19 8.79
C ALA A 76 1.29 0.82 9.74
N ASP A 77 0.42 1.67 9.20
CA ASP A 77 -0.37 2.64 9.98
C ASP A 77 -1.34 1.94 10.94
N GLY A 78 -2.01 0.87 10.49
CA GLY A 78 -2.93 0.08 11.31
C GLY A 78 -2.28 -0.65 12.50
N LYS A 79 -0.96 -0.82 12.50
CA LYS A 79 -0.20 -1.43 13.62
C LYS A 79 0.20 -0.42 14.71
N LYS A 80 0.13 0.90 14.46
CA LYS A 80 0.74 1.93 15.33
C LYS A 80 -0.18 3.15 15.51
N ILE A 81 0.28 4.17 16.24
CA ILE A 81 -0.42 5.46 16.35
C ILE A 81 -0.51 6.08 14.95
N SER A 82 -1.73 6.21 14.44
CA SER A 82 -1.99 6.57 13.05
C SER A 82 -1.45 7.95 12.68
N TYR A 83 -0.57 7.99 11.69
CA TYR A 83 -0.11 9.23 11.04
C TYR A 83 -1.06 9.67 9.92
N LEU A 84 -1.87 8.75 9.40
CA LEU A 84 -2.89 9.06 8.39
C LEU A 84 -4.01 9.95 8.93
N ILE A 85 -4.34 9.87 10.23
CA ILE A 85 -5.36 10.74 10.87
C ILE A 85 -4.97 12.23 10.79
N LYS A 86 -3.67 12.56 10.90
CA LYS A 86 -3.20 13.97 10.90
C LYS A 86 -3.04 14.57 9.51
N ILE A 87 -3.23 13.80 8.43
CA ILE A 87 -3.17 14.31 7.05
C ILE A 87 -4.40 15.18 6.71
N GLY A 88 -5.33 15.42 7.66
CA GLY A 88 -6.48 16.32 7.45
C GLY A 88 -7.56 15.72 6.54
N THR A 89 -7.40 14.47 6.19
CA THR A 89 -8.31 13.64 5.41
C THR A 89 -9.37 13.05 6.33
N SER A 90 -10.38 13.86 6.67
CA SER A 90 -11.57 13.46 7.44
C SER A 90 -12.39 12.29 6.84
N CYS A 91 -11.96 11.72 5.72
CA CYS A 91 -12.63 10.63 5.01
C CYS A 91 -11.61 9.71 4.27
N PHE A 92 -10.50 9.28 4.92
CA PHE A 92 -9.64 8.22 4.34
C PHE A 92 -10.40 6.92 4.02
N PRO A 93 -11.33 6.44 4.87
CA PRO A 93 -12.15 5.28 4.53
C PRO A 93 -12.94 5.49 3.23
N CYS A 94 -13.33 6.74 2.95
CA CYS A 94 -14.15 7.12 1.80
C CYS A 94 -13.35 7.20 0.49
N ARG A 95 -12.04 7.47 0.55
CA ARG A 95 -11.15 7.38 -0.61
C ARG A 95 -10.64 5.95 -0.81
N LEU A 96 -10.34 5.21 0.25
CA LEU A 96 -9.77 3.87 0.13
C LEU A 96 -10.73 2.86 -0.54
N PHE A 97 -12.04 3.00 -0.32
CA PHE A 97 -13.07 2.20 -1.00
C PHE A 97 -13.10 2.40 -2.53
N ILE A 98 -12.51 3.47 -3.06
CA ILE A 98 -12.41 3.75 -4.51
C ILE A 98 -11.16 3.09 -5.12
N TYR A 99 -10.13 2.78 -4.32
CA TYR A 99 -8.79 2.50 -4.84
C TYR A 99 -8.36 1.03 -4.83
N LEU A 100 -9.05 0.13 -4.14
CA LEU A 100 -8.76 -1.30 -4.20
C LEU A 100 -10.07 -2.08 -4.28
N PRO A 101 -10.36 -2.82 -5.38
CA PRO A 101 -11.42 -3.80 -5.33
C PRO A 101 -11.04 -4.83 -4.28
N ARG A 102 -11.91 -5.03 -3.29
CA ARG A 102 -11.77 -5.93 -2.13
C ARG A 102 -11.02 -7.25 -2.43
N LYS A 103 -11.24 -7.80 -3.62
CA LYS A 103 -10.63 -9.04 -4.12
C LYS A 103 -9.10 -8.97 -4.28
N ILE A 104 -8.54 -7.86 -4.79
CA ILE A 104 -7.08 -7.70 -4.96
C ILE A 104 -6.38 -7.56 -3.61
N LEU A 105 -7.05 -6.96 -2.61
CA LEU A 105 -6.53 -6.91 -1.24
C LEU A 105 -6.46 -8.30 -0.63
N GLU A 106 -7.54 -9.09 -0.79
CA GLU A 106 -7.62 -10.47 -0.30
C GLU A 106 -6.52 -11.33 -0.95
N ASP A 107 -6.33 -11.23 -2.27
CA ASP A 107 -5.32 -12.01 -2.99
C ASP A 107 -3.87 -11.65 -2.58
N LEU A 108 -3.55 -10.36 -2.39
CA LEU A 108 -2.22 -9.92 -1.92
C LEU A 108 -1.96 -10.25 -0.44
N PHE A 109 -3.01 -10.33 0.40
CA PHE A 109 -2.88 -10.72 1.80
C PHE A 109 -2.68 -12.23 1.99
N GLN A 110 -3.26 -13.07 1.11
CA GLN A 110 -3.06 -14.53 1.20
C GLN A 110 -1.61 -14.94 0.90
N GLU A 111 -0.88 -14.19 0.08
CA GLU A 111 0.51 -14.52 -0.27
C GLU A 111 1.51 -14.20 0.86
N LYS A 112 1.20 -13.24 1.75
CA LYS A 112 2.10 -12.81 2.84
C LYS A 112 1.68 -13.22 4.26
N VAL A 113 0.51 -13.83 4.46
CA VAL A 113 -0.01 -14.17 5.80
C VAL A 113 -0.31 -15.66 5.94
N GLY A 114 0.67 -16.51 5.64
CA GLY A 114 0.61 -17.95 5.91
C GLY A 114 0.63 -18.34 7.40
N ASN A 115 0.77 -17.38 8.33
CA ASN A 115 1.01 -17.68 9.76
C ASN A 115 0.08 -16.99 10.78
N ILE A 116 -0.96 -16.26 10.36
CA ILE A 116 -1.95 -15.66 11.28
C ILE A 116 -3.34 -16.33 11.20
N LEU A 117 -3.52 -17.30 10.31
CA LEU A 117 -4.79 -18.02 10.12
C LEU A 117 -5.11 -19.08 11.19
N LEU A 118 -4.44 -19.07 12.35
CA LEU A 118 -4.81 -19.92 13.49
C LEU A 118 -5.70 -19.24 14.53
N LEU A 119 -5.87 -17.90 14.48
CA LEU A 119 -6.64 -17.18 15.50
C LEU A 119 -8.07 -16.79 15.07
N THR A 120 -8.40 -16.81 13.79
CA THR A 120 -9.76 -16.48 13.32
C THR A 120 -10.72 -17.67 13.25
N GLY A 121 -10.22 -18.90 13.38
CA GLY A 121 -11.06 -20.12 13.45
C GLY A 121 -11.79 -20.32 14.79
N ALA A 122 -11.31 -19.70 15.88
CA ALA A 122 -11.87 -19.92 17.21
C ALA A 122 -13.10 -19.05 17.51
N ILE A 123 -13.23 -17.88 16.87
CA ILE A 123 -14.32 -16.93 17.16
C ILE A 123 -15.60 -17.30 16.38
N PHE A 124 -15.48 -18.02 15.26
CA PHE A 124 -16.62 -18.38 14.40
C PHE A 124 -17.46 -19.55 14.94
N TRP A 125 -16.95 -20.36 15.87
CA TRP A 125 -17.67 -21.53 16.42
C TRP A 125 -18.50 -21.26 17.68
N GLN A 126 -18.48 -20.05 18.24
CA GLN A 126 -19.25 -19.71 19.45
C GLN A 126 -20.58 -18.98 19.20
N LEU A 127 -21.01 -18.84 17.95
CA LEU A 127 -22.25 -18.14 17.58
C LEU A 127 -23.20 -18.98 16.72
N GLN A 128 -23.18 -20.30 16.88
CA GLN A 128 -24.19 -21.20 16.31
C GLN A 128 -24.77 -22.14 17.36
#